data_AF-A0A6N7FTW8-F1
#
_entry.id   AF-A0A6N7FTW8-F1
#
_cell.length_a   1.000
_cell.length_b   1.000
_cell.length_c   1.000
_cell.angle_alpha   90.00
_cell.angle_beta   90.00
_cell.angle_gamma   90.00
#
_symmetry.space_group_name_H-M   'P 1'
#
loop_
_entity.id
_entity.type
_entity.pdbx_description
1 polymer ?
#
loop_
_entity_poly.entity_id
_entity_poly.type
_entity_poly.pdbx_seq_one_letter_code
_entity_poly.pdbx_strand_id
1 'polypeptide(L)'
;MGARTGEQFLERLRGDKRELWLGSERIEDATRHPALAGGAQAIAHVFDLQHEYADDCLMPDPETGEPINVSHMIPRSLDDLLRRRRGLERISAATVGMMGRTPDYMNVTFAGFAGRWRDWVGPDGANTRGADNLVAFQKRLARGDISLTHTLVHPTVSRAKEMQVLGNPVPMHKVGETKDSVIISGARILATLAPYSDELAVYPGFPLAEEGTEDYALSFSIPMDTPGLIFLCRDSTLTPQSDPFDRPMSTRFDEQDAFVIFDEVEVPKDALFIDCNRDVYNSVMAISWWPNIMQQTTVRALTKLEFAYALACRMADAVGDQSDVTTDMLGELACYVEMTRNAIIASEQLCRDYGDGVVFPDDRALHPMRSLLTEWVPRALEIIMLIGSHNLLATPSRAMLDDERLRPLIDVYLDTANG
;
A
#
# COMPACT_ATOMS: atom_id res chain seq x y z
N MET A 1 12.98 -19.87 1.98
CA MET A 1 12.06 -19.78 0.82
C MET A 1 12.27 -18.38 0.28
N GLY A 2 12.46 -18.22 -1.02
CA GLY A 2 12.72 -16.91 -1.60
C GLY A 2 11.43 -16.18 -1.96
N ALA A 3 11.55 -15.23 -2.88
CA ALA A 3 10.45 -14.57 -3.58
C ALA A 3 9.39 -15.58 -4.09
N ARG A 4 8.11 -15.32 -3.80
CA ARG A 4 6.97 -16.15 -4.19
C ARG A 4 6.52 -15.83 -5.62
N THR A 5 5.91 -16.81 -6.28
CA THR A 5 5.15 -16.61 -7.53
C THR A 5 3.71 -16.21 -7.23
N GLY A 6 3.00 -15.70 -8.23
CA GLY A 6 1.59 -15.39 -8.15
C GLY A 6 0.73 -16.61 -7.77
N GLU A 7 1.03 -17.79 -8.31
CA GLU A 7 0.29 -19.01 -7.94
C GLU A 7 0.53 -19.39 -6.46
N GLN A 8 1.76 -19.31 -5.97
CA GLN A 8 2.05 -19.57 -4.54
C GLN A 8 1.34 -18.59 -3.62
N PHE A 9 1.21 -17.33 -4.04
CA PHE A 9 0.42 -16.33 -3.32
C PHE A 9 -1.08 -16.71 -3.31
N LEU A 10 -1.66 -17.02 -4.46
CA LEU A 10 -3.07 -17.42 -4.56
C LEU A 10 -3.37 -18.71 -3.80
N GLU A 11 -2.50 -19.72 -3.85
CA GLU A 11 -2.63 -20.97 -3.10
C GLU A 11 -2.68 -20.72 -1.59
N ARG A 12 -1.85 -19.80 -1.08
CA ARG A 12 -1.88 -19.44 0.34
C ARG A 12 -3.17 -18.71 0.72
N LEU A 13 -3.65 -17.79 -0.12
CA LEU A 13 -4.93 -17.12 0.11
C LEU A 13 -6.11 -18.10 0.15
N ARG A 14 -6.12 -19.12 -0.73
CA ARG A 14 -7.16 -20.17 -0.73
C ARG A 14 -7.11 -21.07 0.51
N GLY A 15 -5.95 -21.18 1.14
CA GLY A 15 -5.70 -22.08 2.25
C GLY A 15 -6.04 -21.52 3.63
N ASP A 16 -6.19 -20.19 3.76
CA ASP A 16 -6.50 -19.58 5.04
C ASP A 16 -8.01 -19.53 5.32
N LYS A 17 -8.35 -19.33 6.61
CA LYS A 17 -9.73 -19.29 7.08
C LYS A 17 -10.07 -17.95 7.73
N ARG A 18 -9.63 -16.86 7.10
CA ARG A 18 -9.92 -15.50 7.57
C ARG A 18 -11.42 -15.25 7.69
N GLU A 19 -11.83 -14.45 8.67
CA GLU A 19 -13.21 -13.99 8.76
C GLU A 19 -13.36 -12.63 8.09
N LEU A 20 -13.81 -12.67 6.83
CA LEU A 20 -13.98 -11.51 5.97
C LEU A 20 -15.45 -11.35 5.58
N TRP A 21 -15.99 -10.14 5.74
CA TRP A 21 -17.36 -9.80 5.39
C TRP A 21 -17.38 -8.73 4.30
N LEU A 22 -18.23 -8.92 3.30
CA LEU A 22 -18.49 -7.94 2.24
C LEU A 22 -20.00 -7.86 2.01
N GLY A 23 -20.58 -6.67 2.17
CA GLY A 23 -22.03 -6.50 2.11
C GLY A 23 -22.75 -7.37 3.14
N SER A 24 -23.57 -8.32 2.68
CA SER A 24 -24.38 -9.21 3.51
C SER A 24 -23.81 -10.62 3.69
N GLU A 25 -22.61 -10.89 3.17
CA GLU A 25 -22.04 -12.23 3.12
C GLU A 25 -20.66 -12.32 3.77
N ARG A 26 -20.40 -13.48 4.37
CA ARG A 26 -19.05 -13.90 4.75
C ARG A 26 -18.37 -14.49 3.52
N ILE A 27 -17.16 -14.04 3.24
CA ILE A 27 -16.36 -14.46 2.11
C ILE A 27 -15.55 -15.69 2.49
N GLU A 28 -15.78 -16.79 1.78
CA GLU A 28 -15.04 -18.05 1.97
C GLU A 28 -13.73 -18.09 1.17
N ASP A 29 -13.67 -17.44 0.00
CA ASP A 29 -12.48 -17.45 -0.87
C ASP A 29 -12.39 -16.15 -1.70
N ALA A 30 -11.49 -15.26 -1.29
CA ALA A 30 -11.27 -13.98 -1.97
C ALA A 30 -10.70 -14.14 -3.40
N THR A 31 -10.07 -15.28 -3.72
CA THR A 31 -9.50 -15.55 -5.05
C THR A 31 -10.56 -15.92 -6.08
N ARG A 32 -11.76 -16.31 -5.62
CA ARG A 32 -12.87 -16.76 -6.47
C ARG A 32 -14.10 -15.86 -6.38
N HIS A 33 -14.22 -15.07 -5.32
CA HIS A 33 -15.36 -14.17 -5.15
C HIS A 33 -15.37 -13.09 -6.25
N PRO A 34 -16.46 -12.90 -7.01
CA PRO A 34 -16.47 -11.97 -8.14
C PRO A 34 -16.03 -10.55 -7.79
N ALA A 35 -16.43 -10.06 -6.61
CA ALA A 35 -16.10 -8.72 -6.16
C ALA A 35 -14.66 -8.55 -5.63
N LEU A 36 -13.84 -9.60 -5.63
CA LEU A 36 -12.49 -9.60 -5.04
C LEU A 36 -11.43 -10.27 -5.94
N ALA A 37 -11.82 -11.26 -6.75
CA ALA A 37 -10.91 -12.08 -7.54
C ALA A 37 -10.02 -11.24 -8.47
N GLY A 38 -10.55 -10.16 -9.05
CA GLY A 38 -9.76 -9.23 -9.88
C GLY A 38 -8.59 -8.60 -9.11
N GLY A 39 -8.82 -8.19 -7.86
CA GLY A 39 -7.78 -7.65 -6.98
C GLY A 39 -6.77 -8.71 -6.55
N ALA A 40 -7.23 -9.93 -6.22
CA ALA A 40 -6.35 -11.04 -5.90
C ALA A 40 -5.41 -11.39 -7.09
N GLN A 41 -5.95 -11.42 -8.31
CA GLN A 41 -5.15 -11.66 -9.52
C GLN A 41 -4.18 -10.50 -9.83
N ALA A 42 -4.57 -9.25 -9.57
CA ALA A 42 -3.68 -8.12 -9.73
C ALA A 42 -2.47 -8.20 -8.78
N ILE A 43 -2.68 -8.62 -7.52
CA ILE A 43 -1.57 -8.84 -6.58
C ILE A 43 -0.74 -10.06 -6.97
N ALA A 44 -1.37 -11.15 -7.43
CA ALA A 44 -0.64 -12.31 -7.95
C ALA A 44 0.30 -11.92 -9.12
N HIS A 45 -0.17 -11.05 -10.02
CA HIS A 45 0.66 -10.52 -11.10
C HIS A 45 1.87 -9.73 -10.58
N VAL A 46 1.74 -8.97 -9.49
CA VAL A 46 2.87 -8.29 -8.85
C VAL A 46 3.92 -9.29 -8.32
N PHE A 47 3.49 -10.44 -7.78
CA PHE A 47 4.39 -11.53 -7.38
C PHE A 47 5.07 -12.23 -8.56
N ASP A 48 4.42 -12.34 -9.72
CA ASP A 48 5.07 -12.88 -10.92
C ASP A 48 6.07 -11.89 -11.52
N LEU A 49 5.76 -10.60 -11.47
CA LEU A 49 6.55 -9.53 -12.07
C LEU A 49 7.96 -9.42 -11.49
N GLN A 50 8.15 -9.73 -10.20
CA GLN A 50 9.49 -9.77 -9.62
C GLN A 50 10.38 -10.86 -10.21
N HIS A 51 9.82 -11.92 -10.81
CA HIS A 51 10.58 -12.94 -11.54
C HIS A 51 10.79 -12.53 -12.99
N GLU A 52 9.83 -11.83 -13.61
CA GLU A 52 9.97 -11.27 -14.97
C GLU A 52 11.10 -10.22 -15.04
N TYR A 53 11.19 -9.35 -14.03
CA TYR A 53 12.22 -8.31 -13.91
C TYR A 53 13.18 -8.62 -12.75
N ALA A 54 13.67 -9.85 -12.67
CA ALA A 54 14.51 -10.33 -11.57
C ALA A 54 15.72 -9.42 -11.26
N ASP A 55 16.38 -8.86 -12.29
CA ASP A 55 17.54 -7.98 -12.11
C ASP A 55 17.20 -6.66 -11.38
N ASP A 56 15.97 -6.17 -11.56
CA ASP A 56 15.48 -4.94 -10.93
C ASP A 56 14.77 -5.23 -9.60
N CYS A 57 14.02 -6.33 -9.53
CA CYS A 57 13.10 -6.63 -8.43
C CYS A 57 13.65 -7.58 -7.37
N LEU A 58 14.74 -8.32 -7.63
CA LEU A 58 15.29 -9.29 -6.69
C LEU A 58 16.70 -8.91 -6.22
N MET A 59 17.01 -9.33 -4.99
CA MET A 59 18.34 -9.26 -4.40
C MET A 59 18.62 -10.49 -3.55
N PRO A 60 19.89 -10.88 -3.35
CA PRO A 60 20.21 -11.94 -2.40
C PRO A 60 19.92 -11.49 -0.97
N ASP A 61 19.27 -12.34 -0.18
CA ASP A 61 19.21 -12.20 1.28
C ASP A 61 20.65 -12.17 1.83
N PRO A 62 21.01 -11.21 2.71
CA PRO A 62 22.38 -11.05 3.19
C PRO A 62 22.94 -12.25 3.98
N GLU A 63 22.09 -13.11 4.54
CA GLU A 63 22.52 -14.26 5.36
C GLU A 63 22.41 -15.59 4.61
N THR A 64 21.36 -15.78 3.80
CA THR A 64 21.09 -17.05 3.12
C THR A 64 21.49 -17.05 1.65
N GLY A 65 21.59 -15.86 1.02
CA GLY A 65 21.80 -15.72 -0.42
C GLY A 65 20.59 -16.08 -1.29
N GLU A 66 19.47 -16.52 -0.70
CA GLU A 66 18.24 -16.76 -1.45
C GLU A 66 17.68 -15.45 -2.02
N PRO A 67 17.05 -15.46 -3.21
CA PRO A 67 16.48 -14.25 -3.79
C PRO A 67 15.26 -13.79 -2.99
N ILE A 68 15.28 -12.53 -2.54
CA ILE A 68 14.17 -11.82 -1.89
C ILE A 68 13.83 -10.56 -2.69
N ASN A 69 12.60 -10.07 -2.55
CA ASN A 69 12.20 -8.83 -3.21
C ASN A 69 13.05 -7.64 -2.72
N VAL A 70 13.48 -6.78 -3.66
CA VAL A 70 14.33 -5.62 -3.39
C VAL A 70 13.67 -4.60 -2.45
N SER A 71 12.35 -4.61 -2.31
CA SER A 71 11.63 -3.77 -1.35
C SER A 71 11.95 -4.11 0.12
N HIS A 72 12.48 -5.31 0.42
CA HIS A 72 12.99 -5.67 1.76
C HIS A 72 14.39 -5.12 2.05
N MET A 73 15.04 -4.46 1.08
CA MET A 73 16.36 -3.90 1.24
C MET A 73 16.41 -2.87 2.37
N ILE A 74 17.36 -3.07 3.28
CA ILE A 74 17.80 -2.08 4.26
C ILE A 74 18.96 -1.31 3.62
N PRO A 75 18.74 -0.08 3.08
CA PRO A 75 19.75 0.58 2.27
C PRO A 75 20.91 1.07 3.14
N ARG A 76 22.15 0.93 2.63
CA ARG A 76 23.38 1.36 3.31
C ARG A 76 24.21 2.31 2.44
N SER A 77 23.69 2.68 1.28
CA SER A 77 24.37 3.54 0.30
C SER A 77 23.36 4.22 -0.63
N LEU A 78 23.83 5.22 -1.38
CA LEU A 78 23.08 5.79 -2.50
C LEU A 78 22.73 4.72 -3.55
N ASP A 79 23.68 3.84 -3.86
CA ASP A 79 23.47 2.78 -4.87
C ASP A 79 22.35 1.82 -4.46
N ASP A 80 22.22 1.53 -3.16
CA ASP A 80 21.10 0.75 -2.63
C ASP A 80 19.77 1.47 -2.83
N LEU A 81 19.70 2.79 -2.54
CA LEU A 81 18.49 3.57 -2.78
C LEU A 81 18.10 3.58 -4.27
N LEU A 82 19.08 3.75 -5.17
CA LEU A 82 18.86 3.71 -6.61
C LEU A 82 18.43 2.32 -7.10
N ARG A 83 18.98 1.25 -6.52
CA ARG A 83 18.59 -0.14 -6.82
C ARG A 83 17.17 -0.41 -6.35
N ARG A 84 16.83 -0.01 -5.13
CA ARG A 84 15.47 -0.15 -4.59
C ARG A 84 14.47 0.62 -5.45
N ARG A 85 14.78 1.86 -5.85
CA ARG A 85 13.91 2.65 -6.74
C ARG A 85 13.57 1.92 -8.04
N ARG A 86 14.55 1.32 -8.73
CA ARG A 86 14.28 0.59 -9.99
C ARG A 86 13.25 -0.52 -9.80
N GLY A 87 13.37 -1.32 -8.74
CA GLY A 87 12.37 -2.35 -8.45
C GLY A 87 11.01 -1.79 -8.05
N LEU A 88 10.97 -0.70 -7.27
CA LEU A 88 9.72 -0.03 -6.90
C LEU A 88 9.01 0.58 -8.13
N GLU A 89 9.76 1.11 -9.10
CA GLU A 89 9.22 1.60 -10.38
C GLU A 89 8.58 0.45 -11.18
N ARG A 90 9.24 -0.71 -11.26
CA ARG A 90 8.69 -1.92 -11.92
C ARG A 90 7.40 -2.39 -11.26
N ILE A 91 7.39 -2.50 -9.93
CA ILE A 91 6.23 -2.95 -9.15
C ILE A 91 5.05 -1.97 -9.32
N SER A 92 5.32 -0.66 -9.21
CA SER A 92 4.30 0.37 -9.38
C SER A 92 3.69 0.38 -10.79
N ALA A 93 4.52 0.18 -11.83
CA ALA A 93 4.08 0.13 -13.22
C ALA A 93 3.06 -0.98 -13.49
N ALA A 94 3.12 -2.10 -12.75
CA ALA A 94 2.18 -3.22 -12.85
C ALA A 94 0.70 -2.80 -12.69
N THR A 95 0.47 -1.73 -11.94
CA THR A 95 -0.87 -1.21 -11.63
C THR A 95 -1.04 0.23 -12.08
N VAL A 96 -0.12 0.74 -12.92
CA VAL A 96 -0.01 2.16 -13.30
C VAL A 96 -0.04 3.11 -12.09
N GLY A 97 0.52 2.65 -10.97
CA GLY A 97 0.54 3.34 -9.69
C GLY A 97 -0.81 3.45 -8.99
N MET A 98 -1.86 2.76 -9.47
CA MET A 98 -3.21 2.78 -8.89
C MET A 98 -3.25 2.14 -7.51
N MET A 99 -2.67 0.94 -7.39
CA MET A 99 -2.62 0.21 -6.14
C MET A 99 -1.52 0.78 -5.25
N GLY A 100 -1.89 1.29 -4.07
CA GLY A 100 -1.01 1.97 -3.13
C GLY A 100 -0.50 1.11 -1.99
N ARG A 101 -0.95 -0.15 -1.89
CA ARG A 101 -0.67 -1.09 -0.80
C ARG A 101 -0.21 -2.44 -1.31
N THR A 102 0.35 -2.49 -2.52
CA THR A 102 1.13 -3.64 -2.97
C THR A 102 2.20 -4.01 -1.93
N PRO A 103 2.63 -5.29 -1.86
CA PRO A 103 3.47 -5.79 -0.75
C PRO A 103 4.72 -4.96 -0.45
N ASP A 104 5.32 -4.34 -1.46
CA ASP A 104 6.48 -3.47 -1.36
C ASP A 104 6.29 -2.30 -0.36
N TYR A 105 5.07 -1.80 -0.18
CA TYR A 105 4.76 -0.75 0.80
C TYR A 105 5.15 -1.18 2.23
N MET A 106 4.69 -2.37 2.65
CA MET A 106 4.96 -2.88 3.98
C MET A 106 6.35 -3.49 4.10
N ASN A 107 6.90 -4.02 3.01
CA ASN A 107 8.28 -4.49 2.95
C ASN A 107 9.26 -3.36 3.26
N VAL A 108 9.10 -2.20 2.61
CA VAL A 108 9.92 -1.01 2.87
C VAL A 108 9.73 -0.54 4.32
N THR A 109 8.48 -0.50 4.81
CA THR A 109 8.18 -0.12 6.20
C THR A 109 8.97 -0.94 7.21
N PHE A 110 8.88 -2.27 7.14
CA PHE A 110 9.55 -3.16 8.08
C PHE A 110 11.05 -3.27 7.86
N ALA A 111 11.55 -3.09 6.63
CA ALA A 111 12.98 -2.93 6.37
C ALA A 111 13.54 -1.69 7.09
N GLY A 112 12.80 -0.58 7.08
CA GLY A 112 13.16 0.63 7.83
C GLY A 112 13.20 0.39 9.33
N PHE A 113 12.14 -0.23 9.88
CA PHE A 113 12.07 -0.56 11.30
C PHE A 113 13.20 -1.49 11.75
N ALA A 114 13.49 -2.56 11.01
CA ALA A 114 14.60 -3.48 11.33
C ALA A 114 15.97 -2.82 11.13
N GLY A 115 16.13 -1.96 10.13
CA GLY A 115 17.35 -1.19 9.89
C GLY A 115 17.67 -0.22 11.03
N ARG A 116 16.63 0.24 11.74
CA ARG A 116 16.70 1.16 12.86
C ARG A 116 16.17 0.54 14.16
N TRP A 117 16.42 -0.75 14.34
CA TRP A 117 15.93 -1.54 15.49
C TRP A 117 16.31 -0.94 16.86
N ARG A 118 17.39 -0.16 16.97
CA ARG A 118 17.75 0.53 18.22
C ARG A 118 16.72 1.56 18.67
N ASP A 119 16.02 2.20 17.73
CA ASP A 119 14.90 3.10 18.04
C ASP A 119 13.79 2.33 18.78
N TRP A 120 13.66 1.03 18.48
CA TRP A 120 12.67 0.13 19.08
C TRP A 120 13.10 -0.48 20.40
N VAL A 121 14.38 -0.42 20.79
CA VAL A 121 14.85 -0.89 22.10
C VAL A 121 14.33 0.00 23.23
N GLY A 122 14.14 1.29 22.92
CA GLY A 122 13.67 2.30 23.87
C GLY A 122 14.74 2.75 24.88
N PRO A 123 14.42 3.79 25.67
CA PRO A 123 15.26 4.22 26.78
C PRO A 123 15.52 3.05 27.74
N ASP A 124 16.77 2.92 28.22
CA ASP A 124 17.19 1.91 29.19
C ASP A 124 17.01 0.44 28.80
N GLY A 125 16.70 0.14 27.53
CA GLY A 125 16.51 -1.25 27.07
C GLY A 125 15.12 -1.83 27.35
N ALA A 126 14.15 -1.00 27.74
CA ALA A 126 12.83 -1.43 28.20
C ALA A 126 12.02 -2.25 27.18
N ASN A 127 12.33 -2.14 25.88
CA ASN A 127 11.65 -2.88 24.81
C ASN A 127 12.61 -3.78 23.99
N THR A 128 13.71 -4.24 24.60
CA THR A 128 14.71 -5.10 23.91
C THR A 128 14.08 -6.32 23.24
N ARG A 129 13.19 -7.04 23.94
CA ARG A 129 12.47 -8.20 23.38
C ARG A 129 11.65 -7.84 22.14
N GLY A 130 10.95 -6.70 22.18
CA GLY A 130 10.14 -6.24 21.05
C GLY A 130 10.99 -5.88 19.83
N ALA A 131 12.16 -5.27 20.05
CA ALA A 131 13.13 -4.99 18.99
C ALA A 131 13.70 -6.27 18.38
N ASP A 132 14.03 -7.28 19.19
CA ASP A 132 14.50 -8.59 18.71
C ASP A 132 13.42 -9.30 17.87
N ASN A 133 12.17 -9.30 18.37
CA ASN A 133 11.01 -9.86 17.65
C ASN A 133 10.80 -9.16 16.30
N LEU A 134 10.92 -7.83 16.26
CA LEU A 134 10.80 -7.05 15.03
C LEU A 134 11.87 -7.43 13.99
N VAL A 135 13.12 -7.56 14.40
CA VAL A 135 14.22 -7.97 13.50
C VAL A 135 14.00 -9.40 13.00
N ALA A 136 13.60 -10.31 13.89
CA ALA A 136 13.25 -11.68 13.50
C ALA A 136 12.06 -11.71 12.53
N PHE A 137 11.04 -10.89 12.77
CA PHE A 137 9.88 -10.75 11.90
C PHE A 137 10.27 -10.21 10.52
N GLN A 138 11.12 -9.18 10.42
CA GLN A 138 11.53 -8.65 9.12
C GLN A 138 12.24 -9.72 8.26
N LYS A 139 13.07 -10.57 8.88
CA LYS A 139 13.69 -11.71 8.18
C LYS A 139 12.65 -12.73 7.73
N ARG A 140 11.65 -13.04 8.57
CA ARG A 140 10.54 -13.95 8.22
C ARG A 140 9.67 -13.39 7.10
N LEU A 141 9.39 -12.10 7.15
CA LEU A 141 8.65 -11.34 6.15
C LEU A 141 9.36 -11.43 4.79
N ALA A 142 10.67 -11.15 4.75
CA ALA A 142 11.46 -11.23 3.52
C ALA A 142 11.59 -12.65 2.95
N ARG A 143 11.89 -13.64 3.81
CA ARG A 143 12.11 -15.05 3.43
C ARG A 143 10.82 -15.87 3.30
N GLY A 144 9.68 -15.25 3.52
CA GLY A 144 8.37 -15.82 3.23
C GLY A 144 7.65 -15.04 2.15
N ASP A 145 8.26 -13.93 1.68
CA ASP A 145 7.70 -12.93 0.78
C ASP A 145 6.25 -12.58 1.16
N ILE A 146 6.02 -12.33 2.46
CA ILE A 146 4.70 -12.26 3.07
C ILE A 146 4.02 -10.93 2.71
N SER A 147 2.80 -10.98 2.18
CA SER A 147 1.97 -9.80 1.91
C SER A 147 1.31 -9.33 3.19
N LEU A 148 1.53 -8.07 3.57
CA LEU A 148 0.95 -7.48 4.78
C LEU A 148 -0.13 -6.47 4.42
N THR A 149 -1.27 -6.54 5.10
CA THR A 149 -2.12 -5.37 5.32
C THR A 149 -1.66 -4.69 6.61
N HIS A 150 -2.12 -3.47 6.85
CA HIS A 150 -1.82 -2.78 8.09
C HIS A 150 -2.95 -1.84 8.47
N THR A 151 -2.98 -1.49 9.75
CA THR A 151 -3.96 -0.52 10.24
C THR A 151 -3.36 0.41 11.29
N LEU A 152 -3.62 1.70 11.15
CA LEU A 152 -3.02 2.76 11.98
C LEU A 152 -4.05 3.63 12.68
N VAL A 153 -5.24 3.75 12.11
CA VAL A 153 -6.23 4.72 12.57
C VAL A 153 -7.09 4.09 13.66
N HIS A 154 -7.26 4.81 14.76
CA HIS A 154 -8.21 4.45 15.81
C HIS A 154 -9.62 4.87 15.36
N PRO A 155 -10.63 3.99 15.46
CA PRO A 155 -11.99 4.37 15.16
C PRO A 155 -12.51 5.35 16.21
N THR A 156 -13.17 6.40 15.74
CA THR A 156 -13.68 7.46 16.60
C THR A 156 -15.21 7.40 16.65
N VAL A 157 -15.79 7.36 17.85
CA VAL A 157 -17.24 7.54 18.03
C VAL A 157 -17.64 9.00 17.80
N SER A 158 -16.75 9.94 18.12
CA SER A 158 -16.94 11.37 17.93
C SER A 158 -15.63 12.06 17.59
N ARG A 159 -15.62 12.93 16.57
CA ARG A 159 -14.46 13.75 16.22
C ARG A 159 -13.99 14.64 17.38
N ALA A 160 -14.90 15.07 18.26
CA ALA A 160 -14.54 15.86 19.43
C ALA A 160 -13.68 15.08 20.45
N LYS A 161 -13.65 13.75 20.35
CA LYS A 161 -12.92 12.84 21.25
C LYS A 161 -11.93 11.94 20.50
N GLU A 162 -11.55 12.33 19.27
CA GLU A 162 -10.68 11.53 18.40
C GLU A 162 -9.33 11.17 19.05
N MET A 163 -8.79 12.08 19.86
CA MET A 163 -7.54 11.87 20.58
C MET A 163 -7.71 11.24 21.98
N GLN A 164 -8.95 11.01 22.44
CA GLN A 164 -9.24 10.45 23.77
C GLN A 164 -9.50 8.96 23.65
N VAL A 165 -8.47 8.16 23.91
CA VAL A 165 -8.56 6.70 23.93
C VAL A 165 -8.73 6.14 25.34
N LEU A 166 -8.35 6.88 26.39
CA LEU A 166 -8.41 6.39 27.76
C LEU A 166 -9.82 5.97 28.17
N GLY A 167 -9.96 4.73 28.63
CA GLY A 167 -11.25 4.15 29.04
C GLY A 167 -12.26 3.95 27.89
N ASN A 168 -11.84 4.12 26.63
CA ASN A 168 -12.70 3.92 25.48
C ASN A 168 -12.57 2.47 24.97
N PRO A 169 -13.63 1.65 24.99
CA PRO A 169 -13.54 0.26 24.56
C PRO A 169 -13.42 0.10 23.03
N VAL A 170 -13.60 1.19 22.26
CA VAL A 170 -13.67 1.13 20.80
C VAL A 170 -12.28 0.99 20.15
N PRO A 171 -11.27 1.81 20.45
CA PRO A 171 -9.92 1.57 19.95
C PRO A 171 -9.36 0.24 20.46
N MET A 172 -8.64 -0.46 19.59
CA MET A 172 -7.92 -1.69 19.95
C MET A 172 -6.97 -1.45 21.14
N HIS A 173 -7.07 -2.29 22.17
CA HIS A 173 -6.25 -2.27 23.38
C HIS A 173 -6.11 -3.66 24.01
N LYS A 174 -5.11 -3.82 24.88
CA LYS A 174 -4.92 -5.03 25.70
C LYS A 174 -6.01 -5.10 26.77
N VAL A 175 -6.70 -6.24 26.86
CA VAL A 175 -7.72 -6.53 27.89
C VAL A 175 -7.28 -7.60 28.88
N GLY A 176 -6.19 -8.30 28.59
CA GLY A 176 -5.64 -9.33 29.46
C GLY A 176 -4.37 -9.94 28.89
N GLU A 177 -3.85 -10.94 29.59
CA GLU A 177 -2.73 -11.74 29.10
C GLU A 177 -2.75 -13.13 29.71
N THR A 178 -2.20 -14.07 28.95
CA THR A 178 -1.83 -15.40 29.44
C THR A 178 -0.32 -15.45 29.65
N LYS A 179 0.18 -16.64 29.98
CA LYS A 179 1.63 -16.86 30.06
C LYS A 179 2.32 -16.52 28.73
N ASP A 180 1.73 -16.92 27.60
CA ASP A 180 2.38 -16.94 26.30
C ASP A 180 1.81 -15.90 25.31
N SER A 181 0.64 -15.31 25.60
CA SER A 181 -0.05 -14.36 24.72
C SER A 181 -0.57 -13.13 25.48
N VAL A 182 -0.83 -12.04 24.76
CA VAL A 182 -1.70 -10.94 25.22
C VAL A 182 -3.08 -11.10 24.57
N ILE A 183 -4.13 -10.65 25.24
CA ILE A 183 -5.51 -10.69 24.75
C ILE A 183 -5.89 -9.27 24.35
N ILE A 184 -6.35 -9.10 23.11
CA ILE A 184 -6.64 -7.80 22.52
C ILE A 184 -8.12 -7.73 22.13
N SER A 185 -8.76 -6.62 22.49
CA SER A 185 -10.12 -6.31 22.05
C SER A 185 -10.23 -4.88 21.51
N GLY A 186 -11.31 -4.63 20.77
CA GLY A 186 -11.63 -3.32 20.19
C GLY A 186 -11.48 -3.34 18.67
N ALA A 187 -11.16 -2.19 18.09
CA ALA A 187 -11.16 -2.06 16.64
C ALA A 187 -10.11 -1.09 16.09
N ARG A 188 -9.86 -1.24 14.79
CA ARG A 188 -9.03 -0.38 13.95
C ARG A 188 -9.73 -0.16 12.61
N ILE A 189 -9.39 0.93 11.91
CA ILE A 189 -9.98 1.26 10.61
C ILE A 189 -8.92 1.47 9.53
N LEU A 190 -9.29 1.18 8.29
CA LEU A 190 -8.48 1.30 7.07
C LEU A 190 -7.36 0.27 6.96
N ALA A 191 -7.72 -1.02 7.14
CA ALA A 191 -6.90 -2.13 6.71
C ALA A 191 -7.02 -2.34 5.20
N THR A 192 -6.43 -1.42 4.43
CA THR A 192 -6.37 -1.52 2.97
C THR A 192 -5.58 -2.76 2.57
N LEU A 193 -6.06 -3.49 1.54
CA LEU A 193 -5.54 -4.78 1.07
C LEU A 193 -5.93 -6.00 1.91
N ALA A 194 -6.75 -5.86 2.96
CA ALA A 194 -7.09 -6.98 3.86
C ALA A 194 -7.50 -8.28 3.14
N PRO A 195 -8.34 -8.29 2.08
CA PRO A 195 -8.70 -9.51 1.37
C PRO A 195 -7.55 -10.18 0.59
N TYR A 196 -6.39 -9.55 0.46
CA TYR A 196 -5.27 -10.03 -0.35
C TYR A 196 -3.95 -10.07 0.43
N SER A 197 -4.01 -10.05 1.76
CA SER A 197 -2.84 -10.13 2.64
C SER A 197 -2.75 -11.49 3.32
N ASP A 198 -1.54 -11.91 3.69
CA ASP A 198 -1.30 -13.10 4.49
C ASP A 198 -1.37 -12.79 6.00
N GLU A 199 -0.96 -11.57 6.41
CA GLU A 199 -0.95 -11.13 7.80
C GLU A 199 -1.41 -9.67 7.96
N LEU A 200 -1.94 -9.35 9.15
CA LEU A 200 -2.24 -8.00 9.61
C LEU A 200 -1.08 -7.49 10.46
N ALA A 201 -0.48 -6.37 10.05
CA ALA A 201 0.47 -5.62 10.85
C ALA A 201 -0.19 -4.46 11.59
N VAL A 202 0.01 -4.40 12.90
CA VAL A 202 -0.36 -3.26 13.75
C VAL A 202 0.91 -2.57 14.21
N TYR A 203 1.04 -1.28 13.92
CA TYR A 203 2.18 -0.48 14.35
C TYR A 203 1.74 0.96 14.68
N PRO A 204 2.60 1.77 15.33
CA PRO A 204 2.20 3.08 15.79
C PRO A 204 1.75 4.00 14.65
N GLY A 205 0.57 4.60 14.78
CA GLY A 205 0.02 5.54 13.80
C GLY A 205 0.13 7.00 14.24
N PHE A 206 -0.46 7.31 15.39
CA PHE A 206 -0.43 8.64 16.02
C PHE A 206 0.04 8.51 17.46
N PRO A 207 0.76 9.52 18.00
CA PRO A 207 1.18 9.50 19.40
C PRO A 207 0.00 9.45 20.36
N LEU A 208 0.16 8.66 21.42
CA LEU A 208 -0.74 8.59 22.58
C LEU A 208 -0.32 9.67 23.58
N ALA A 209 -1.05 10.78 23.60
CA ALA A 209 -0.68 11.96 24.37
C ALA A 209 -1.06 11.88 25.87
N GLU A 210 -2.12 11.15 26.20
CA GLU A 210 -2.64 11.04 27.57
C GLU A 210 -1.91 9.93 28.35
N GLU A 211 -1.49 10.23 29.58
CA GLU A 211 -0.92 9.20 30.47
C GLU A 211 -1.99 8.17 30.87
N GLY A 212 -1.60 6.92 31.12
CA GLY A 212 -2.56 5.83 31.42
C GLY A 212 -3.08 5.11 30.16
N THR A 213 -2.59 5.46 28.97
CA THR A 213 -2.97 4.85 27.69
C THR A 213 -2.03 3.72 27.26
N GLU A 214 -1.23 3.17 28.18
CA GLU A 214 -0.26 2.11 27.91
C GLU A 214 -0.91 0.89 27.24
N ASP A 215 -2.11 0.50 27.64
CA ASP A 215 -2.82 -0.66 27.05
C ASP A 215 -3.17 -0.49 25.56
N TYR A 216 -3.13 0.73 25.02
CA TYR A 216 -3.33 1.05 23.60
C TYR A 216 -2.01 1.06 22.81
N ALA A 217 -0.87 1.08 23.51
CA ALA A 217 0.47 1.14 22.93
C ALA A 217 0.97 -0.26 22.52
N LEU A 218 0.38 -0.79 21.45
CA LEU A 218 0.67 -2.13 20.93
C LEU A 218 1.20 -2.08 19.51
N SER A 219 2.12 -3.00 19.20
CA SER A 219 2.57 -3.26 17.83
C SER A 219 2.91 -4.75 17.66
N PHE A 220 2.44 -5.36 16.57
CA PHE A 220 2.59 -6.79 16.27
C PHE A 220 2.25 -7.11 14.82
N SER A 221 2.51 -8.35 14.39
CA SER A 221 1.95 -8.93 13.15
C SER A 221 1.36 -10.30 13.43
N ILE A 222 0.16 -10.57 12.93
CA ILE A 222 -0.55 -11.86 13.10
C ILE A 222 -1.20 -12.33 11.79
N PRO A 223 -1.36 -13.65 11.58
CA PRO A 223 -2.09 -14.21 10.45
C PRO A 223 -3.52 -13.66 10.30
N MET A 224 -3.97 -13.51 9.06
CA MET A 224 -5.33 -13.03 8.76
C MET A 224 -6.44 -13.97 9.24
N ASP A 225 -6.13 -15.24 9.48
CA ASP A 225 -7.02 -16.27 10.00
C ASP A 225 -6.89 -16.49 11.52
N THR A 226 -6.24 -15.56 12.23
CA THR A 226 -6.19 -15.59 13.70
C THR A 226 -7.62 -15.52 14.27
N PRO A 227 -8.03 -16.46 15.15
CA PRO A 227 -9.35 -16.43 15.76
C PRO A 227 -9.68 -15.10 16.44
N GLY A 228 -10.92 -14.62 16.28
CA GLY A 228 -11.39 -13.34 16.81
C GLY A 228 -11.07 -12.12 15.91
N LEU A 229 -10.30 -12.31 14.83
CA LEU A 229 -10.01 -11.25 13.87
C LEU A 229 -11.07 -11.19 12.77
N ILE A 230 -11.87 -10.12 12.75
CA ILE A 230 -13.01 -9.97 11.85
C ILE A 230 -12.82 -8.72 10.99
N PHE A 231 -12.95 -8.88 9.68
CA PHE A 231 -12.79 -7.79 8.70
C PHE A 231 -14.12 -7.44 8.05
N LEU A 232 -14.47 -6.16 8.07
CA LEU A 232 -15.65 -5.62 7.38
C LEU A 232 -15.18 -4.77 6.20
N CYS A 233 -15.27 -5.32 4.99
CA CYS A 233 -14.94 -4.60 3.76
C CYS A 233 -15.99 -3.55 3.42
N ARG A 234 -15.54 -2.44 2.84
CA ARG A 234 -16.42 -1.49 2.15
C ARG A 234 -17.06 -2.12 0.90
N ASP A 235 -18.02 -1.42 0.31
CA ASP A 235 -18.54 -1.79 -1.00
C ASP A 235 -17.42 -1.94 -2.03
N SER A 236 -17.50 -3.00 -2.83
CA SER A 236 -16.56 -3.25 -3.91
C SER A 236 -16.79 -2.28 -5.07
N THR A 237 -15.70 -1.71 -5.55
CA THR A 237 -15.70 -0.93 -6.81
C THR A 237 -15.38 -1.81 -8.01
N LEU A 238 -15.06 -3.10 -7.81
CA LEU A 238 -14.91 -4.04 -8.90
C LEU A 238 -16.24 -4.29 -9.63
N THR A 239 -16.14 -4.35 -10.95
CA THR A 239 -17.21 -4.67 -11.89
C THR A 239 -16.85 -5.94 -12.67
N PRO A 240 -16.86 -7.12 -12.03
CA PRO A 240 -16.31 -8.35 -12.61
C PRO A 240 -17.11 -8.89 -13.80
N GLN A 241 -18.38 -8.47 -13.96
CA GLN A 241 -19.19 -8.82 -15.12
C GLN A 241 -18.94 -7.91 -16.33
N SER A 242 -18.15 -6.85 -16.18
CA SER A 242 -17.82 -5.93 -17.27
C SER A 242 -16.65 -6.47 -18.10
N ASP A 243 -16.64 -6.17 -19.39
CA ASP A 243 -15.49 -6.45 -20.24
C ASP A 243 -14.27 -5.62 -19.78
N PRO A 244 -13.07 -6.21 -19.66
CA PRO A 244 -11.85 -5.47 -19.32
C PRO A 244 -11.52 -4.33 -20.29
N PHE A 245 -11.98 -4.38 -21.54
CA PHE A 245 -11.88 -3.26 -22.48
C PHE A 245 -12.70 -2.06 -22.00
N ASP A 246 -13.93 -2.29 -21.52
CA ASP A 246 -14.84 -1.24 -21.06
C ASP A 246 -14.47 -0.71 -19.68
N ARG A 247 -13.93 -1.58 -18.81
CA ARG A 247 -13.60 -1.28 -17.41
C ARG A 247 -12.18 -1.76 -17.07
N PRO A 248 -11.12 -1.17 -17.66
CA PRO A 248 -9.75 -1.69 -17.55
C PRO A 248 -9.15 -1.60 -16.14
N MET A 249 -9.66 -0.68 -15.32
CA MET A 249 -9.23 -0.48 -13.93
C MET A 249 -10.17 -1.17 -12.94
N SER A 250 -11.48 -0.93 -13.06
CA SER A 250 -12.52 -1.49 -12.18
C SER A 250 -12.73 -3.00 -12.36
N THR A 251 -11.98 -3.68 -13.21
CA THR A 251 -11.96 -5.16 -13.23
C THR A 251 -10.83 -5.75 -12.40
N ARG A 252 -9.83 -4.96 -11.97
CA ARG A 252 -8.57 -5.50 -11.41
C ARG A 252 -7.96 -4.73 -10.23
N PHE A 253 -8.10 -3.42 -10.13
CA PHE A 253 -7.27 -2.61 -9.21
C PHE A 253 -8.01 -2.04 -7.98
N ASP A 254 -9.01 -2.76 -7.46
CA ASP A 254 -9.72 -2.36 -6.24
C ASP A 254 -9.03 -2.92 -4.99
N GLU A 255 -8.33 -2.05 -4.27
CA GLU A 255 -7.78 -2.34 -2.96
C GLU A 255 -8.85 -2.14 -1.89
N GLN A 256 -9.35 -3.24 -1.34
CA GLN A 256 -10.40 -3.18 -0.33
C GLN A 256 -9.91 -2.55 0.97
N ASP A 257 -10.65 -1.55 1.44
CA ASP A 257 -10.46 -0.91 2.74
C ASP A 257 -11.38 -1.59 3.75
N ALA A 258 -10.79 -2.24 4.76
CA ALA A 258 -11.55 -2.94 5.78
C ALA A 258 -11.51 -2.22 7.15
N PHE A 259 -12.62 -2.30 7.86
CA PHE A 259 -12.66 -2.14 9.30
C PHE A 259 -12.26 -3.45 9.97
N VAL A 260 -11.48 -3.39 11.04
CA VAL A 260 -10.97 -4.59 11.73
C VAL A 260 -11.49 -4.59 13.16
N ILE A 261 -12.12 -5.69 13.54
CA ILE A 261 -12.56 -5.97 14.91
C ILE A 261 -11.63 -7.04 15.48
N PHE A 262 -11.18 -6.79 16.70
CA PHE A 262 -10.48 -7.74 17.56
C PHE A 262 -11.49 -8.16 18.63
N ASP A 263 -11.97 -9.39 18.53
CA ASP A 263 -12.86 -10.03 19.51
C ASP A 263 -12.05 -11.01 20.34
N GLU A 264 -11.46 -10.52 21.44
CA GLU A 264 -10.60 -11.28 22.37
C GLU A 264 -9.48 -12.07 21.65
N VAL A 265 -8.80 -11.40 20.71
CA VAL A 265 -7.73 -12.01 19.90
C VAL A 265 -6.51 -12.31 20.76
N GLU A 266 -6.05 -13.55 20.73
CA GLU A 266 -4.79 -13.95 21.37
C GLU A 266 -3.60 -13.64 20.44
N VAL A 267 -2.74 -12.70 20.86
CA VAL A 267 -1.51 -12.36 20.17
C VAL A 267 -0.31 -12.94 20.92
N PRO A 268 0.46 -13.87 20.30
CA PRO A 268 1.65 -14.44 20.91
C PRO A 268 2.70 -13.39 21.29
N LYS A 269 3.37 -13.57 22.43
CA LYS A 269 4.38 -12.61 22.93
C LYS A 269 5.63 -12.48 22.04
N ASP A 270 5.90 -13.46 21.17
CA ASP A 270 6.95 -13.42 20.15
C ASP A 270 6.52 -12.67 18.87
N ALA A 271 5.22 -12.42 18.69
CA ALA A 271 4.67 -11.59 17.62
C ALA A 271 4.62 -10.10 17.98
N LEU A 272 4.83 -9.73 19.26
CA LEU A 272 4.80 -8.35 19.75
C LEU A 272 6.12 -7.63 19.49
N PHE A 273 6.03 -6.45 18.86
CA PHE A 273 7.12 -5.48 18.71
C PHE A 273 7.07 -4.40 19.79
N ILE A 274 5.87 -4.12 20.32
CA ILE A 274 5.63 -3.22 21.46
C ILE A 274 4.50 -3.82 22.31
N ASP A 275 4.74 -4.00 23.61
CA ASP A 275 3.76 -4.49 24.60
C ASP A 275 3.60 -3.42 25.70
N CYS A 276 2.54 -2.63 25.58
CA CYS A 276 2.17 -1.56 26.50
C CYS A 276 3.28 -0.54 26.84
N ASN A 277 4.21 -0.30 25.91
CA ASN A 277 5.29 0.68 26.09
C ASN A 277 5.02 1.96 25.29
N ARG A 278 4.36 2.92 25.96
CA ARG A 278 3.93 4.19 25.36
C ARG A 278 5.09 5.05 24.86
N ASP A 279 6.21 5.09 25.57
CA ASP A 279 7.35 5.93 25.23
C ASP A 279 8.04 5.45 23.95
N VAL A 280 8.20 4.14 23.80
CA VAL A 280 8.68 3.54 22.54
C VAL A 280 7.67 3.75 21.42
N TYR A 281 6.39 3.46 21.67
CA TYR A 281 5.31 3.65 20.70
C TYR A 281 5.28 5.08 20.13
N ASN A 282 5.44 6.10 20.97
CA ASN A 282 5.40 7.51 20.57
C ASN A 282 6.69 7.98 19.86
N SER A 283 7.80 7.26 19.96
CA SER A 283 9.10 7.69 19.44
C SER A 283 9.53 7.00 18.15
N VAL A 284 9.17 5.73 17.94
CA VAL A 284 9.68 4.91 16.81
C VAL A 284 9.32 5.43 15.41
N MET A 285 8.28 6.26 15.30
CA MET A 285 7.83 6.84 14.02
C MET A 285 8.51 8.18 13.69
N ALA A 286 9.19 8.81 14.65
CA ALA A 286 9.60 10.21 14.54
C ALA A 286 10.87 10.44 13.71
N ILE A 287 11.75 9.44 13.60
CA ILE A 287 13.09 9.63 13.04
C ILE A 287 13.24 8.92 11.69
N SER A 288 13.07 7.60 11.69
CA SER A 288 13.58 6.74 10.63
C SER A 288 12.52 6.20 9.68
N TRP A 289 11.29 6.05 10.15
CA TRP A 289 10.19 5.51 9.35
C TRP A 289 9.87 6.39 8.14
N TRP A 290 9.66 7.68 8.39
CA TRP A 290 9.16 8.64 7.41
C TRP A 290 10.05 8.74 6.15
N PRO A 291 11.36 9.05 6.25
CA PRO A 291 12.21 9.18 5.06
C PRO A 291 12.31 7.88 4.26
N ASN A 292 12.23 6.73 4.95
CA ASN A 292 12.33 5.43 4.32
C ASN A 292 11.07 5.05 3.51
N ILE A 293 9.87 5.14 4.11
CA ILE A 293 8.62 4.74 3.43
C ILE A 293 8.23 5.70 2.31
N MET A 294 8.57 6.99 2.45
CA MET A 294 8.18 8.00 1.48
C MET A 294 8.85 7.83 0.13
N GLN A 295 9.97 7.09 0.03
CA GLN A 295 10.52 6.71 -1.27
C GLN A 295 9.50 5.88 -2.07
N GLN A 296 8.97 4.81 -1.49
CA GLN A 296 7.98 3.96 -2.14
C GLN A 296 6.71 4.74 -2.50
N THR A 297 6.19 5.52 -1.54
CA THR A 297 4.95 6.27 -1.74
C THR A 297 5.08 7.30 -2.86
N THR A 298 6.24 7.96 -2.97
CA THR A 298 6.50 8.99 -3.98
C THR A 298 6.85 8.38 -5.34
N VAL A 299 7.58 7.27 -5.40
CA VAL A 299 7.81 6.53 -6.65
C VAL A 299 6.48 6.07 -7.25
N ARG A 300 5.61 5.48 -6.43
CA ARG A 300 4.27 5.08 -6.89
C ARG A 300 3.42 6.28 -7.31
N ALA A 301 3.58 7.43 -6.65
CA ALA A 301 2.93 8.67 -7.04
C ALA A 301 3.35 9.16 -8.40
N LEU A 302 4.66 9.14 -8.68
CA LEU A 302 5.20 9.52 -9.97
C LEU A 302 4.61 8.64 -11.07
N THR A 303 4.58 7.31 -10.89
CA THR A 303 3.99 6.41 -11.90
C THR A 303 2.52 6.74 -12.19
N LYS A 304 1.72 7.02 -11.16
CA LYS A 304 0.31 7.42 -11.33
C LYS A 304 0.17 8.76 -12.05
N LEU A 305 1.04 9.73 -11.74
CA LEU A 305 1.08 11.03 -12.41
C LEU A 305 1.48 10.91 -13.88
N GLU A 306 2.53 10.14 -14.17
CA GLU A 306 2.98 9.87 -15.54
C GLU A 306 1.90 9.18 -16.35
N PHE A 307 1.19 8.22 -15.75
CA PHE A 307 0.03 7.59 -16.38
C PHE A 307 -1.10 8.59 -16.66
N ALA A 308 -1.47 9.41 -15.69
CA ALA A 308 -2.52 10.43 -15.85
C ALA A 308 -2.15 11.47 -16.93
N TYR A 309 -0.89 11.93 -16.94
CA TYR A 309 -0.36 12.84 -17.93
C TYR A 309 -0.39 12.23 -19.33
N ALA A 310 0.14 11.00 -19.49
CA ALA A 310 0.12 10.31 -20.76
C ALA A 310 -1.31 10.04 -21.26
N LEU A 311 -2.24 9.69 -20.37
CA LEU A 311 -3.64 9.50 -20.71
C LEU A 311 -4.26 10.81 -21.22
N ALA A 312 -4.03 11.93 -20.53
CA ALA A 312 -4.52 13.24 -20.94
C ALA A 312 -3.95 13.66 -22.31
N CYS A 313 -2.65 13.46 -22.55
CA CYS A 313 -2.04 13.69 -23.87
C CYS A 313 -2.69 12.84 -24.95
N ARG A 314 -2.86 11.53 -24.71
CA ARG A 314 -3.52 10.61 -25.67
C ARG A 314 -4.96 11.01 -25.96
N MET A 315 -5.69 11.50 -24.96
CA MET A 315 -7.05 11.99 -25.15
C MET A 315 -7.08 13.26 -26.01
N ALA A 316 -6.20 14.23 -25.74
CA ALA A 316 -6.08 15.45 -26.55
C ALA A 316 -5.71 15.12 -28.00
N ASP A 317 -4.77 14.20 -28.22
CA ASP A 317 -4.38 13.72 -29.54
C ASP A 317 -5.54 13.04 -30.28
N ALA A 318 -6.32 12.19 -29.58
CA ALA A 318 -7.44 11.46 -30.16
C ALA A 318 -8.56 12.39 -30.66
N VAL A 319 -8.84 13.48 -29.92
CA VAL A 319 -9.83 14.49 -30.32
C VAL A 319 -9.24 15.59 -31.21
N GLY A 320 -7.92 15.61 -31.41
CA GLY A 320 -7.22 16.62 -32.20
C GLY A 320 -7.23 18.02 -31.57
N ASP A 321 -7.36 18.12 -30.25
CA ASP A 321 -7.39 19.41 -29.55
C ASP A 321 -5.97 19.92 -29.29
N GLN A 322 -5.63 21.02 -29.95
CA GLN A 322 -4.36 21.73 -29.84
C GLN A 322 -4.58 23.18 -29.36
N SER A 323 -5.69 23.44 -28.68
CA SER A 323 -5.97 24.76 -28.13
C SER A 323 -4.99 25.16 -27.04
N ASP A 324 -4.81 26.47 -26.85
CA ASP A 324 -3.95 27.01 -25.77
C ASP A 324 -4.44 26.52 -24.40
N VAL A 325 -5.76 26.40 -24.21
CA VAL A 325 -6.36 25.91 -22.96
C VAL A 325 -5.95 24.48 -22.64
N THR A 326 -6.02 23.58 -23.63
CA THR A 326 -5.59 22.18 -23.45
C THR A 326 -4.08 22.08 -23.28
N THR A 327 -3.32 22.89 -24.02
CA THR A 327 -1.86 22.98 -23.86
C THR A 327 -1.46 23.43 -22.45
N ASP A 328 -2.12 24.44 -21.89
CA ASP A 328 -1.88 24.93 -20.53
C ASP A 328 -2.18 23.84 -19.48
N MET A 329 -3.30 23.11 -19.63
CA MET A 329 -3.67 22.01 -18.73
C MET A 329 -2.66 20.85 -18.80
N LEU A 330 -2.20 20.47 -20.00
CA LEU A 330 -1.16 19.45 -20.14
C LEU A 330 0.17 19.93 -19.55
N GLY A 331 0.51 21.22 -19.71
CA GLY A 331 1.68 21.84 -19.08
C GLY A 331 1.61 21.83 -17.55
N GLU A 332 0.42 22.02 -16.97
CA GLU A 332 0.18 21.91 -15.53
C GLU A 332 0.46 20.49 -15.02
N LEU A 333 -0.06 19.45 -15.70
CA LEU A 333 0.23 18.06 -15.37
C LEU A 333 1.73 17.73 -15.49
N ALA A 334 2.37 18.20 -16.55
CA ALA A 334 3.81 18.01 -16.75
C ALA A 334 4.63 18.64 -15.61
N CYS A 335 4.21 19.81 -15.09
CA CYS A 335 4.84 20.42 -13.91
C CYS A 335 4.75 19.48 -12.69
N TYR A 336 3.60 18.87 -12.42
CA TYR A 336 3.45 17.94 -11.29
C TYR A 336 4.32 16.68 -11.45
N VAL A 337 4.41 16.13 -12.66
CA VAL A 337 5.29 14.99 -13.00
C VAL A 337 6.73 15.36 -12.67
N GLU A 338 7.24 16.47 -13.21
CA GLU A 338 8.64 16.85 -13.04
C GLU A 338 8.97 17.30 -11.62
N MET A 339 8.05 17.96 -10.91
CA MET A 339 8.24 18.27 -9.48
C MET A 339 8.37 17.00 -8.65
N THR A 340 7.54 15.99 -8.91
CA THR A 340 7.59 14.70 -8.19
C THR A 340 8.85 13.92 -8.54
N ARG A 341 9.26 13.90 -9.82
CA ARG A 341 10.50 13.28 -10.28
C ARG A 341 11.73 13.93 -9.64
N ASN A 342 11.78 15.25 -9.63
CA ASN A 342 12.85 16.02 -9.02
C ASN A 342 12.93 15.78 -7.51
N ALA A 343 11.79 15.65 -6.82
CA ALA A 343 11.75 15.32 -5.40
C ALA A 343 12.39 13.94 -5.11
N ILE A 344 12.07 12.92 -5.91
CA ILE A 344 12.69 11.59 -5.79
C ILE A 344 14.20 11.68 -5.99
N ILE A 345 14.64 12.24 -7.11
CA ILE A 345 16.08 12.35 -7.45
C ILE A 345 16.83 13.13 -6.37
N ALA A 346 16.32 14.30 -5.96
CA ALA A 346 16.95 15.11 -4.93
C ALA A 346 17.00 14.39 -3.58
N SER A 347 15.92 13.68 -3.20
CA SER A 347 15.90 12.92 -1.94
C SER A 347 16.96 11.83 -1.91
N GLU A 348 17.18 11.14 -3.02
CA GLU A 348 18.20 10.09 -3.13
C GLU A 348 19.60 10.69 -3.13
N GLN A 349 19.87 11.69 -3.97
CA GLN A 349 21.20 12.31 -4.07
C GLN A 349 21.63 13.02 -2.78
N LEU A 350 20.69 13.52 -1.99
CA LEU A 350 20.94 14.17 -0.70
C LEU A 350 20.74 13.21 0.49
N CYS A 351 20.66 11.90 0.25
CA CYS A 351 20.48 10.89 1.30
C CYS A 351 21.49 11.05 2.44
N ARG A 352 21.10 10.61 3.63
CA ARG A 352 21.90 10.78 4.85
C ARG A 352 22.04 9.47 5.59
N ASP A 353 23.10 9.39 6.39
CA ASP A 353 23.25 8.35 7.41
C ASP A 353 22.26 8.63 8.55
N TYR A 354 21.42 7.65 8.88
CA TYR A 354 20.43 7.70 9.95
C TYR A 354 20.88 6.92 11.20
N GLY A 355 22.16 6.54 11.30
CA GLY A 355 22.73 5.68 12.34
C GLY A 355 22.56 4.19 12.03
N ASP A 356 23.26 3.32 12.75
CA ASP A 356 23.24 1.86 12.54
C ASP A 356 23.65 1.40 11.12
N GLY A 357 24.35 2.28 10.41
CA GLY A 357 24.85 2.07 9.05
C GLY A 357 23.74 2.00 8.01
N VAL A 358 22.58 2.62 8.27
CA VAL A 358 21.51 2.76 7.27
C VAL A 358 21.55 4.14 6.62
N VAL A 359 21.22 4.17 5.34
CA VAL A 359 21.12 5.39 4.54
C VAL A 359 19.69 5.52 4.06
N PHE A 360 19.04 6.65 4.38
CA PHE A 360 17.69 6.95 3.89
C PHE A 360 17.66 8.23 3.07
N PRO A 361 16.65 8.40 2.20
CA PRO A 361 16.47 9.62 1.43
C PRO A 361 16.38 10.88 2.31
N ASP A 362 16.78 12.03 1.77
CA ASP A 362 16.55 13.34 2.41
C ASP A 362 15.04 13.60 2.50
N ASP A 363 14.57 13.76 3.72
CA ASP A 363 13.16 13.95 4.04
C ASP A 363 12.59 15.26 3.48
N ARG A 364 13.40 16.33 3.43
CA ARG A 364 12.94 17.67 3.02
C ARG A 364 12.47 17.71 1.57
N ALA A 365 13.07 16.90 0.69
CA ALA A 365 12.66 16.83 -0.71
C ALA A 365 11.30 16.11 -0.87
N LEU A 366 11.02 15.11 -0.02
CA LEU A 366 9.80 14.32 -0.08
C LEU A 366 8.65 14.97 0.71
N HIS A 367 8.94 15.78 1.74
CA HIS A 367 7.93 16.26 2.68
C HIS A 367 6.84 17.12 2.02
N PRO A 368 7.14 18.03 1.07
CA PRO A 368 6.12 18.77 0.34
C PRO A 368 5.24 17.87 -0.52
N MET A 369 5.77 16.73 -1.00
CA MET A 369 5.03 15.82 -1.88
C MET A 369 3.79 15.29 -1.18
N ARG A 370 3.86 14.97 0.13
CA ARG A 370 2.69 14.49 0.89
C ARG A 370 1.49 15.43 0.79
N SER A 371 1.71 16.74 0.89
CA SER A 371 0.65 17.74 0.77
C SER A 371 0.23 17.92 -0.70
N LEU A 372 1.19 18.04 -1.61
CA LEU A 372 0.93 18.22 -3.03
C LEU A 372 0.12 17.06 -3.64
N LEU A 373 0.34 15.82 -3.18
CA LEU A 373 -0.48 14.65 -3.56
C LEU A 373 -1.98 14.91 -3.40
N THR A 374 -2.38 15.60 -2.34
CA THR A 374 -3.80 15.88 -2.06
C THR A 374 -4.39 16.96 -2.97
N GLU A 375 -3.54 17.77 -3.60
CA GLU A 375 -3.94 18.84 -4.51
C GLU A 375 -3.95 18.35 -5.96
N TRP A 376 -2.87 17.71 -6.42
CA TRP A 376 -2.77 17.34 -7.84
C TRP A 376 -3.67 16.16 -8.22
N VAL A 377 -4.00 15.22 -7.31
CA VAL A 377 -4.87 14.08 -7.65
C VAL A 377 -6.26 14.55 -8.11
N PRO A 378 -7.00 15.38 -7.34
CA PRO A 378 -8.26 15.94 -7.81
C PRO A 378 -8.10 16.76 -9.09
N ARG A 379 -7.03 17.57 -9.18
CA ARG A 379 -6.79 18.43 -10.33
C ARG A 379 -6.49 17.65 -11.62
N ALA A 380 -5.75 16.55 -11.52
CA ALA A 380 -5.48 15.68 -12.66
C ALA A 380 -6.76 15.01 -13.18
N LEU A 381 -7.64 14.57 -12.28
CA LEU A 381 -8.95 14.04 -12.66
C LEU A 381 -9.81 15.12 -13.33
N GLU A 382 -9.80 16.34 -12.81
CA GLU A 382 -10.50 17.47 -13.43
C GLU A 382 -10.00 17.75 -14.85
N ILE A 383 -8.67 17.82 -15.05
CA ILE A 383 -8.07 18.05 -16.37
C ILE A 383 -8.46 16.94 -17.35
N ILE A 384 -8.40 15.68 -16.93
CA ILE A 384 -8.83 14.53 -17.76
C ILE A 384 -10.31 14.68 -18.14
N MET A 385 -11.18 15.08 -17.21
CA MET A 385 -12.60 15.31 -17.49
C MET A 385 -12.83 16.48 -18.45
N LEU A 386 -12.06 17.57 -18.33
CA LEU A 386 -12.18 18.75 -19.19
C LEU A 386 -11.73 18.45 -20.63
N ILE A 387 -10.59 17.79 -20.80
CA ILE A 387 -10.09 17.37 -22.13
C ILE A 387 -11.04 16.35 -22.76
N GLY A 388 -11.49 15.36 -21.98
CA GLY A 388 -12.39 14.31 -22.48
C GLY A 388 -13.79 14.80 -22.79
N SER A 389 -14.32 15.75 -22.00
CA SER A 389 -15.65 16.35 -22.19
C SER A 389 -16.74 15.28 -22.42
N HIS A 390 -17.65 15.51 -23.35
CA HIS A 390 -18.72 14.58 -23.74
C HIS A 390 -18.21 13.24 -24.31
N ASN A 391 -16.95 13.16 -24.78
CA ASN A 391 -16.38 11.92 -25.30
C ASN A 391 -16.12 10.88 -24.22
N LEU A 392 -16.12 11.25 -22.93
CA LEU A 392 -16.08 10.30 -21.82
C LEU A 392 -17.44 9.62 -21.56
N LEU A 393 -18.52 10.19 -22.11
CA LEU A 393 -19.89 9.69 -21.92
C LEU A 393 -20.39 8.93 -23.15
N ALA A 394 -20.00 9.38 -24.34
CA ALA A 394 -20.47 8.84 -25.62
C ALA A 394 -19.50 7.78 -26.19
N THR A 395 -19.12 6.79 -25.38
CA THR A 395 -18.20 5.71 -25.78
C THR A 395 -18.95 4.41 -26.09
N PRO A 396 -18.64 3.72 -27.21
CA PRO A 396 -19.20 2.40 -27.50
C PRO A 396 -18.52 1.37 -26.60
N SER A 397 -19.30 0.38 -26.15
CA SER A 397 -18.71 -0.76 -25.45
C SER A 397 -18.01 -1.71 -26.42
N ARG A 398 -17.20 -2.63 -25.88
CA ARG A 398 -16.55 -3.69 -26.65
C ARG A 398 -17.55 -4.47 -27.52
N ALA A 399 -18.68 -4.85 -26.93
CA ALA A 399 -19.73 -5.58 -27.64
C ALA A 399 -20.34 -4.77 -28.80
N MET A 400 -20.44 -3.44 -28.69
CA MET A 400 -20.92 -2.59 -29.78
C MET A 400 -19.89 -2.49 -30.91
N LEU A 401 -18.59 -2.47 -30.58
CA LEU A 401 -17.49 -2.49 -31.56
C LEU A 401 -17.35 -3.83 -32.30
N ASP A 402 -17.78 -4.93 -31.67
CA ASP A 402 -17.76 -6.28 -32.25
C ASP A 402 -19.05 -6.61 -33.04
N ASP A 403 -20.10 -5.79 -32.92
CA ASP A 403 -21.35 -5.98 -33.67
C ASP A 403 -21.17 -5.60 -35.15
N GLU A 404 -21.41 -6.57 -36.05
CA GLU A 404 -21.19 -6.41 -37.50
C GLU A 404 -21.99 -5.26 -38.13
N ARG A 405 -23.16 -4.93 -37.56
CA ARG A 405 -24.02 -3.84 -38.06
C ARG A 405 -23.56 -2.49 -37.53
N LEU A 406 -23.14 -2.43 -36.27
CA LEU A 406 -22.72 -1.18 -35.62
C LEU A 406 -21.29 -0.79 -36.01
N ARG A 407 -20.38 -1.75 -36.17
CA ARG A 407 -18.96 -1.47 -36.39
C ARG A 407 -18.71 -0.51 -37.57
N PRO A 408 -19.25 -0.72 -38.78
CA PRO A 408 -19.05 0.23 -39.88
C PRO A 408 -19.64 1.62 -39.61
N LEU A 409 -20.65 1.75 -38.74
CA LEU A 409 -21.23 3.04 -38.35
C LEU A 409 -20.38 3.73 -37.29
N ILE A 410 -19.87 2.98 -36.33
CA ILE A 410 -18.97 3.48 -35.28
C ILE A 410 -17.68 4.00 -35.90
N ASP A 411 -17.07 3.23 -36.81
CA ASP A 411 -15.84 3.62 -37.51
C ASP A 411 -16.00 4.92 -38.32
N VAL A 412 -17.23 5.30 -38.70
CA VAL A 412 -17.51 6.55 -39.43
C VAL A 412 -17.87 7.70 -38.48
N TYR A 413 -18.69 7.45 -37.46
CA TYR A 413 -19.29 8.51 -36.63
C TYR A 413 -18.54 8.78 -35.32
N LEU A 414 -17.63 7.89 -34.91
CA LEU A 414 -16.83 8.00 -33.69
C LEU A 414 -15.32 7.81 -33.99
N ASP A 415 -14.91 8.15 -35.20
CA ASP A 415 -13.50 8.13 -35.61
C ASP A 415 -12.67 9.17 -34.86
N THR A 416 -11.36 8.95 -34.78
CA THR A 416 -10.39 9.87 -34.17
C THR A 416 -9.86 10.89 -35.16
N ALA A 417 -9.38 12.03 -34.66
CA ALA A 417 -8.94 13.15 -35.51
C ALA A 417 -7.79 12.79 -36.48
N ASN A 418 -7.04 11.72 -36.21
CA ASN A 418 -5.84 11.33 -36.95
C ASN A 418 -5.95 9.96 -37.66
N GLY A 419 -7.17 9.44 -37.83
CA GLY A 419 -7.38 8.02 -38.13
C GLY A 419 -6.84 7.13 -37.02
#